data_AF-A0A7X4J1G6-F1
#
_entry.id   AF-A0A7X4J1G6-F1
#
_cell.length_a   1.000
_cell.length_b   1.000
_cell.length_c   1.000
_cell.angle_alpha   90.00
_cell.angle_beta   90.00
_cell.angle_gamma   90.00
#
_symmetry.space_group_name_H-M   'P 1'
#
loop_
_entity.id
_entity.type
_entity.pdbx_description
1 polymer ?
#
loop_
_entity_poly.entity_id
_entity_poly.type
_entity_poly.pdbx_seq_one_letter_code
_entity_poly.pdbx_strand_id
1 'polypeptide(L)'
;MQKLTVIVAIVTVVVASLPPLVEAGPIRESAERAAVAAARRAIVLQDCDAAATQGREDARDAQGRTGWFAGGLILGVIMPIVAHVSAPQPSANMLSRQDSTTVNCYTAGYSAEAKSRRVTSSWLGTAVWAGVVVAAVAAADDPYSY
;
A
#
# COMPACT_ATOMS: atom_id res chain seq x y z
N MET A 1 64.23 5.98 -1.32
CA MET A 1 62.95 6.70 -1.56
C MET A 1 62.89 7.36 -2.94
N GLN A 2 63.97 7.98 -3.45
CA GLN A 2 64.00 8.72 -4.72
C GLN A 2 63.75 7.89 -6.00
N LYS A 3 64.03 6.58 -6.01
CA LYS A 3 63.78 5.71 -7.18
C LYS A 3 62.30 5.32 -7.33
N LEU A 4 61.55 5.27 -6.23
CA LEU A 4 60.14 4.84 -6.25
C LEU A 4 59.24 5.94 -6.83
N THR A 5 59.53 7.19 -6.48
CA THR A 5 58.81 8.37 -7.01
C THR A 5 59.01 8.54 -8.51
N VAL A 6 60.20 8.24 -9.04
CA VAL A 6 60.46 8.30 -10.49
C VAL A 6 59.67 7.23 -11.24
N ILE A 7 59.61 6.00 -10.71
CA ILE A 7 58.84 4.92 -11.33
C ILE A 7 57.35 5.25 -11.34
N VAL A 8 56.80 5.76 -10.22
CA VAL A 8 55.39 6.18 -10.15
C VAL A 8 55.10 7.27 -11.17
N ALA A 9 55.96 8.28 -11.29
CA ALA A 9 55.79 9.37 -12.25
C ALA A 9 55.81 8.89 -13.71
N ILE A 10 56.69 7.94 -14.05
CA ILE A 10 56.74 7.36 -15.40
C ILE A 10 55.46 6.58 -15.68
N VAL A 11 54.98 5.78 -14.73
CA VAL A 11 53.74 4.99 -14.91
C VAL A 11 52.52 5.89 -15.09
N THR A 12 52.38 6.98 -14.32
CA THR A 12 51.27 7.92 -14.51
C THR A 12 51.33 8.63 -15.86
N VAL A 13 52.52 9.03 -16.32
CA VAL A 13 52.69 9.67 -17.63
C VAL A 13 52.36 8.70 -18.78
N VAL A 14 52.78 7.44 -18.68
CA VAL A 14 52.45 6.39 -19.66
C VAL A 14 50.94 6.10 -19.67
N VAL A 15 50.30 6.01 -18.51
CA VAL A 15 48.86 5.76 -18.44
C VAL A 15 48.04 6.93 -18.98
N ALA A 16 48.48 8.17 -18.75
CA ALA A 16 47.80 9.37 -19.24
C ALA A 16 47.99 9.62 -20.75
N SER A 17 49.01 9.01 -21.37
CA SER A 17 49.28 9.13 -22.81
C SER A 17 48.66 8.02 -23.65
N LEU A 18 48.08 7.00 -23.00
CA LEU A 18 47.25 6.02 -23.68
C LEU A 18 45.91 6.66 -24.09
N PRO A 19 45.41 6.38 -25.31
CA PRO A 19 44.08 6.81 -25.68
C PRO A 19 43.05 6.24 -24.69
N PRO A 20 42.00 7.00 -24.33
CA PRO A 20 40.98 6.50 -23.42
C PRO A 20 40.37 5.22 -24.01
N LEU A 21 40.27 4.17 -23.19
CA LEU A 21 39.71 2.87 -23.58
C LEU A 21 38.24 2.98 -24.05
N VAL A 22 37.55 4.06 -23.68
CA VAL A 22 36.17 4.36 -24.02
C VAL A 22 36.07 5.87 -24.29
N GLU A 23 35.60 6.26 -25.47
CA GLU A 23 35.26 7.66 -25.74
C GLU A 23 34.14 8.13 -24.78
N ALA A 24 34.13 9.42 -24.42
CA ALA A 24 33.13 9.97 -23.50
C ALA A 24 31.68 9.91 -24.06
N GLY A 25 31.52 9.73 -25.38
CA GLY A 25 30.23 9.59 -26.06
C GLY A 25 29.39 8.39 -25.56
N PRO A 26 29.91 7.14 -25.65
CA PRO A 26 29.23 5.95 -25.15
C PRO A 26 28.75 6.03 -23.70
N ILE A 27 29.52 6.71 -22.84
CA ILE A 27 29.22 6.86 -21.41
C ILE A 27 28.06 7.85 -21.22
N ARG A 28 28.04 8.93 -21.99
CA ARG A 28 26.96 9.92 -21.95
C ARG A 28 25.65 9.35 -22.50
N GLU A 29 25.71 8.61 -23.60
CA GLU A 29 24.52 8.01 -24.20
C GLU A 29 23.91 6.91 -23.31
N SER A 30 24.75 6.10 -22.64
CA SER A 30 24.27 5.13 -21.65
C SER A 30 23.68 5.79 -20.40
N ALA A 31 24.26 6.91 -19.94
CA ALA A 31 23.70 7.70 -18.85
C ALA A 31 22.35 8.34 -19.20
N GLU A 32 22.20 8.90 -20.40
CA GLU A 32 20.94 9.46 -20.88
C GLU A 32 19.84 8.39 -21.01
N ARG A 33 20.17 7.20 -21.54
CA ARG A 33 19.23 6.06 -21.58
C ARG A 33 18.82 5.58 -20.18
N ALA A 34 19.75 5.55 -19.24
CA ALA A 34 19.46 5.20 -17.85
C ALA A 34 18.57 6.25 -17.16
N ALA A 35 18.79 7.54 -17.44
CA ALA A 35 17.97 8.62 -16.91
C ALA A 35 16.53 8.57 -17.45
N VAL A 36 16.33 8.32 -18.74
CA VAL A 36 14.98 8.15 -19.32
C VAL A 36 14.28 6.91 -18.75
N ALA A 37 15.01 5.81 -18.55
CA ALA A 37 14.45 4.62 -17.92
C ALA A 37 14.04 4.87 -16.46
N ALA A 38 14.84 5.63 -15.70
CA ALA A 38 14.51 6.04 -14.34
C ALA A 38 13.29 6.96 -14.30
N ALA A 39 13.20 7.94 -15.21
CA ALA A 39 12.06 8.85 -15.33
C ALA A 39 10.77 8.09 -15.67
N ARG A 40 10.81 7.14 -16.61
CA ARG A 40 9.65 6.27 -16.92
C ARG A 40 9.21 5.45 -15.72
N ARG A 41 10.13 4.89 -14.94
CA ARG A 41 9.79 4.17 -13.71
C ARG A 41 9.15 5.07 -12.66
N ALA A 42 9.65 6.28 -12.49
CA ALA A 42 9.07 7.26 -11.57
C ALA A 42 7.62 7.61 -11.92
N ILE A 43 7.33 7.81 -13.22
CA ILE A 43 5.96 8.08 -13.70
C ILE A 43 5.04 6.89 -13.38
N VAL A 44 5.45 5.65 -13.71
CA VAL A 44 4.64 4.46 -13.43
C VAL A 44 4.38 4.27 -11.94
N LEU A 45 5.37 4.53 -11.09
CA LEU A 45 5.19 4.49 -9.63
C LEU A 45 4.20 5.55 -9.15
N GLN A 46 4.31 6.77 -9.65
CA GLN A 46 3.41 7.87 -9.33
C GLN A 46 1.96 7.58 -9.75
N ASP A 47 1.77 7.02 -10.95
CA ASP A 47 0.44 6.61 -11.44
C ASP A 47 -0.15 5.47 -10.59
N CYS A 48 0.69 4.55 -10.13
CA CYS A 48 0.29 3.50 -9.19
C CYS A 48 -0.12 4.05 -7.83
N ASP A 49 0.61 5.02 -7.28
CA ASP A 49 0.26 5.67 -6.01
C ASP A 49 -1.05 6.46 -6.12
N ALA A 50 -1.25 7.15 -7.24
CA ALA A 50 -2.50 7.85 -7.54
C ALA A 50 -3.68 6.86 -7.62
N ALA A 51 -3.53 5.77 -8.37
CA ALA A 51 -4.54 4.73 -8.51
C ALA A 51 -4.83 4.02 -7.17
N ALA A 52 -3.82 3.76 -6.35
CA ALA A 52 -4.01 3.20 -5.02
C ALA A 52 -4.76 4.16 -4.09
N THR A 53 -4.48 5.46 -4.18
CA THR A 53 -5.19 6.50 -3.41
C THR A 53 -6.65 6.59 -3.82
N GLN A 54 -6.92 6.61 -5.13
CA GLN A 54 -8.28 6.58 -5.67
C GLN A 54 -9.03 5.32 -5.21
N GLY A 55 -8.40 4.15 -5.27
CA GLY A 55 -8.99 2.90 -4.80
C GLY A 55 -9.36 2.94 -3.31
N ARG A 56 -8.54 3.59 -2.48
CA ARG A 56 -8.87 3.81 -1.06
C ARG A 56 -10.12 4.68 -0.93
N GLU A 57 -10.18 5.82 -1.63
CA GLU A 57 -11.32 6.74 -1.58
C GLU A 57 -12.63 6.06 -2.02
N ASP A 58 -12.60 5.36 -3.16
CA ASP A 58 -13.75 4.60 -3.65
C ASP A 58 -14.20 3.51 -2.66
N ALA A 59 -13.25 2.89 -1.93
CA ALA A 59 -13.58 1.96 -0.85
C ALA A 59 -14.25 2.65 0.34
N ARG A 60 -13.93 3.91 0.64
CA ARG A 60 -14.57 4.68 1.72
C ARG A 60 -16.04 4.93 1.43
N ASP A 61 -16.34 5.21 0.17
CA ASP A 61 -17.69 5.56 -0.28
C ASP A 61 -18.54 4.30 -0.51
N ALA A 62 -17.93 3.24 -1.04
CA ALA A 62 -18.64 1.99 -1.33
C ALA A 62 -18.88 1.12 -0.10
N GLN A 63 -17.98 1.13 0.90
CA GLN A 63 -18.17 0.34 2.11
C GLN A 63 -18.99 1.12 3.14
N GLY A 64 -20.31 0.99 3.06
CA GLY A 64 -21.21 1.53 4.07
C GLY A 64 -20.89 0.98 5.48
N ARG A 65 -20.59 1.86 6.43
CA ARG A 65 -20.29 1.49 7.85
C ARG A 65 -21.47 0.78 8.52
N THR A 66 -22.69 1.07 8.10
CA THR A 66 -23.93 0.63 8.76
C THR A 66 -24.15 -0.87 8.70
N GLY A 67 -23.87 -1.52 7.57
CA GLY A 67 -24.14 -2.96 7.41
C GLY A 67 -23.23 -3.82 8.29
N TRP A 68 -21.94 -3.50 8.33
CA TRP A 68 -20.94 -4.22 9.12
C TRP A 68 -21.08 -3.92 10.62
N PHE A 69 -21.42 -2.68 10.97
CA PHE A 69 -21.79 -2.33 12.35
C PHE A 69 -23.02 -3.10 12.83
N ALA A 70 -24.11 -3.11 12.05
CA ALA A 70 -25.32 -3.86 12.40
C ALA A 70 -25.04 -5.37 12.51
N GLY A 71 -24.20 -5.91 11.62
CA GLY A 71 -23.75 -7.29 11.70
C GLY A 71 -22.99 -7.56 13.01
N GLY A 72 -22.07 -6.68 13.42
CA GLY A 72 -21.38 -6.78 14.70
C GLY A 72 -22.31 -6.66 15.91
N LEU A 73 -23.34 -5.82 15.81
CA LEU A 73 -24.34 -5.63 16.86
C LEU A 73 -25.25 -6.85 17.04
N ILE A 74 -25.65 -7.51 15.95
CA ILE A 74 -26.60 -8.63 16.01
C ILE A 74 -25.89 -9.97 16.25
N LEU A 75 -24.77 -10.20 15.56
CA LEU A 75 -24.05 -11.47 15.57
C LEU A 75 -22.86 -11.48 16.56
N GLY A 76 -22.61 -10.37 17.25
CA GLY A 76 -21.57 -10.27 18.27
C GLY A 76 -20.18 -10.54 17.70
N VAL A 77 -19.40 -11.38 18.40
CA VAL A 77 -17.98 -11.67 18.11
C VAL A 77 -17.77 -12.43 16.78
N ILE A 78 -18.82 -13.04 16.22
CA ILE A 78 -18.72 -13.80 14.97
C ILE A 78 -18.48 -12.86 13.78
N MET A 79 -19.10 -11.68 13.76
CA MET A 79 -19.05 -10.80 12.59
C MET A 79 -17.69 -10.13 12.33
N PRO A 80 -16.91 -9.73 13.35
CA PRO A 80 -15.52 -9.31 13.17
C PRO A 80 -14.63 -10.38 12.52
N ILE A 81 -14.85 -11.66 12.87
CA ILE A 81 -14.09 -12.79 12.29
C ILE A 81 -14.42 -12.91 10.80
N VAL A 82 -15.70 -12.88 10.45
CA VAL A 82 -16.18 -12.90 9.05
C VAL A 82 -15.60 -11.72 8.27
N ALA A 83 -15.62 -10.51 8.84
CA ALA A 83 -15.03 -9.33 8.23
C ALA A 83 -13.53 -9.49 7.99
N HIS A 84 -12.81 -10.18 8.89
CA HIS A 84 -11.37 -10.38 8.77
C HIS A 84 -10.96 -11.41 7.70
N VAL A 85 -11.75 -12.49 7.54
CA VAL A 85 -11.49 -13.52 6.51
C VAL A 85 -12.04 -13.12 5.14
N SER A 86 -13.03 -12.22 5.07
CA SER A 86 -13.55 -11.74 3.79
C SER A 86 -12.51 -10.87 3.07
N ALA A 87 -12.22 -11.19 1.81
CA ALA A 87 -11.40 -10.36 0.94
C ALA A 87 -12.32 -9.38 0.18
N PRO A 88 -12.37 -8.08 0.56
CA PRO A 88 -13.12 -7.10 -0.20
C PRO A 88 -12.52 -6.93 -1.59
N GLN A 89 -13.36 -7.06 -2.61
CA GLN A 89 -13.00 -6.80 -3.99
C GLN A 89 -13.80 -5.61 -4.52
N PRO A 90 -13.19 -4.74 -5.34
CA PRO A 90 -13.92 -3.69 -6.03
C PRO A 90 -14.90 -4.29 -7.06
N SER A 91 -15.96 -3.56 -7.38
CA SER A 91 -16.95 -4.02 -8.36
C SER A 91 -16.38 -4.00 -9.78
N ALA A 92 -16.86 -4.87 -10.68
CA ALA A 92 -16.41 -4.92 -12.07
C ALA A 92 -16.52 -3.56 -12.79
N ASN A 93 -17.53 -2.76 -12.46
CA ASN A 93 -17.71 -1.41 -12.99
C ASN A 93 -16.57 -0.46 -12.57
N MET A 94 -16.04 -0.61 -11.37
CA MET A 94 -14.90 0.18 -10.89
C MET A 94 -13.60 -0.25 -11.57
N LEU A 95 -13.37 -1.56 -11.71
CA LEU A 95 -12.19 -2.07 -12.41
C LEU A 95 -12.18 -1.67 -13.89
N SER A 96 -13.34 -1.62 -14.54
CA SER A 96 -13.44 -1.24 -15.97
C SER A 96 -13.02 0.20 -16.27
N ARG A 97 -12.95 1.06 -15.25
CA ARG A 97 -12.54 2.46 -15.36
C ARG A 97 -11.04 2.67 -15.15
N GLN A 98 -10.31 1.62 -14.80
CA GLN A 98 -8.89 1.67 -14.46
C GLN A 98 -8.04 1.09 -15.59
N ASP A 99 -6.87 1.68 -15.81
CA ASP A 99 -5.91 1.21 -16.81
C ASP A 99 -5.27 -0.11 -16.38
N SER A 100 -5.05 -1.02 -17.34
CA SER A 100 -4.53 -2.37 -17.07
C SER A 100 -3.19 -2.40 -16.33
N THR A 101 -2.41 -1.33 -16.43
CA THR A 101 -1.11 -1.17 -15.75
C THR A 101 -1.25 -0.77 -14.27
N THR A 102 -2.36 -0.13 -13.88
CA THR A 102 -2.59 0.40 -12.54
C THR A 102 -3.72 -0.31 -11.77
N VAL A 103 -4.52 -1.16 -12.43
CA VAL A 103 -5.60 -1.97 -11.80
C VAL A 103 -5.14 -2.71 -10.54
N ASN A 104 -3.93 -3.26 -10.54
CA ASN A 104 -3.40 -3.97 -9.38
C ASN A 104 -3.15 -3.03 -8.19
N CYS A 105 -2.55 -1.87 -8.45
CA CYS A 105 -2.31 -0.83 -7.45
C CYS A 105 -3.63 -0.27 -6.90
N TYR A 106 -4.60 -0.02 -7.78
CA TYR A 106 -5.96 0.36 -7.41
C TYR A 106 -6.64 -0.68 -6.51
N THR A 107 -6.62 -1.95 -6.92
CA THR A 107 -7.27 -3.05 -6.18
C THR A 107 -6.62 -3.28 -4.82
N ALA A 108 -5.30 -3.16 -4.72
CA ALA A 108 -4.58 -3.21 -3.45
C ALA A 108 -5.00 -2.06 -2.52
N GLY A 109 -5.08 -0.83 -3.03
CA GLY A 109 -5.58 0.33 -2.28
C GLY A 109 -7.01 0.14 -1.77
N TYR A 110 -7.91 -0.30 -2.67
CA TYR A 110 -9.32 -0.55 -2.34
C TYR A 110 -9.49 -1.62 -1.27
N SER A 111 -8.85 -2.78 -1.46
CA SER A 111 -9.03 -3.93 -0.57
C SER A 111 -8.51 -3.66 0.84
N ALA A 112 -7.38 -2.95 0.98
CA ALA A 112 -6.81 -2.59 2.27
C ALA A 112 -7.76 -1.68 3.09
N GLU A 113 -8.25 -0.60 2.48
CA GLU A 113 -9.15 0.34 3.15
C GLU A 113 -10.52 -0.30 3.42
N ALA A 114 -11.07 -1.04 2.46
CA ALA A 114 -12.33 -1.74 2.62
C ALA A 114 -12.26 -2.75 3.79
N LYS A 115 -11.17 -3.52 3.90
CA LYS A 115 -11.01 -4.53 4.96
C LYS A 115 -10.92 -3.85 6.32
N SER A 116 -10.11 -2.80 6.43
CA SER A 116 -9.98 -2.00 7.65
C SER A 116 -11.36 -1.51 8.11
N ARG A 117 -12.14 -0.89 7.22
CA ARG A 117 -13.47 -0.38 7.54
C ARG A 117 -14.45 -1.45 7.99
N ARG A 118 -14.50 -2.59 7.30
CA ARG A 118 -15.36 -3.73 7.69
C ARG A 118 -15.02 -4.21 9.09
N VAL A 119 -13.73 -4.45 9.35
CA VAL A 119 -13.26 -4.94 10.64
C VAL A 119 -13.55 -3.94 11.75
N THR A 120 -13.19 -2.66 11.58
CA THR A 120 -13.44 -1.63 12.59
C THR A 120 -14.92 -1.44 12.87
N SER A 121 -15.78 -1.37 11.84
CA SER A 121 -17.22 -1.21 12.03
C SER A 121 -17.88 -2.42 12.68
N SER A 122 -17.51 -3.65 12.29
CA SER A 122 -17.96 -4.86 12.98
C SER A 122 -17.55 -4.87 14.45
N TRP A 123 -16.30 -4.54 14.77
CA TRP A 123 -15.83 -4.47 16.16
C TRP A 123 -16.58 -3.42 16.99
N LEU A 124 -16.89 -2.26 16.40
CA LEU A 124 -17.72 -1.25 17.07
C LEU A 124 -19.12 -1.79 17.38
N GLY A 125 -19.74 -2.51 16.44
CA GLY A 125 -21.02 -3.17 16.67
C GLY A 125 -20.94 -4.21 17.80
N THR A 126 -19.91 -5.04 17.79
CA THR A 126 -19.66 -6.05 18.83
C THR A 126 -19.42 -5.42 20.20
N ALA A 127 -18.72 -4.29 20.27
CA ALA A 127 -18.48 -3.58 21.53
C ALA A 127 -19.80 -3.06 22.14
N VAL A 128 -20.69 -2.51 21.32
CA VAL A 128 -22.03 -2.08 21.76
C VAL A 128 -22.85 -3.29 22.23
N TRP A 129 -22.85 -4.38 21.47
CA TRP A 129 -23.53 -5.61 21.87
C TRP A 129 -23.02 -6.13 23.21
N ALA A 130 -21.71 -6.20 23.41
CA ALA A 130 -21.11 -6.65 24.66
C ALA A 130 -21.52 -5.75 25.85
N GLY A 131 -21.54 -4.43 25.64
CA GLY A 131 -22.01 -3.48 26.66
C GLY A 131 -23.48 -3.70 27.05
N VAL A 132 -24.36 -3.94 26.07
CA VAL A 132 -25.78 -4.25 26.32
C VAL A 132 -25.93 -5.57 27.07
N VAL A 133 -25.19 -6.62 26.69
CA VAL A 133 -25.24 -7.91 27.39
C VAL A 133 -24.79 -7.78 28.84
N VAL A 134 -23.67 -7.10 29.10
CA VAL A 134 -23.18 -6.88 30.47
C VAL A 134 -24.18 -6.07 31.30
N ALA A 135 -24.77 -5.01 30.74
CA ALA A 135 -25.78 -4.23 31.42
C ALA A 135 -27.06 -5.04 31.72
N ALA A 136 -27.49 -5.89 30.78
CA ALA A 136 -28.64 -6.76 30.96
C ALA A 136 -28.40 -7.84 32.03
N VAL A 137 -27.19 -8.42 32.08
CA VAL A 137 -26.80 -9.38 33.12
C VAL A 137 -26.73 -8.68 34.48
N ALA A 138 -26.09 -7.51 34.55
CA ALA A 138 -26.02 -6.73 35.80
C ALA A 138 -27.42 -6.32 36.32
N ALA A 139 -28.34 -5.96 35.41
CA ALA A 139 -29.72 -5.67 35.78
C ALA A 139 -30.53 -6.92 36.19
N ALA A 140 -30.18 -8.10 35.67
CA ALA A 140 -30.79 -9.37 36.06
C ALA A 140 -30.28 -9.86 37.43
N ASP A 141 -29.07 -9.47 37.82
CA ASP A 141 -28.48 -9.78 39.12
C ASP A 141 -28.89 -8.77 40.23
N ASP A 142 -29.65 -7.71 39.91
CA ASP A 142 -30.22 -6.78 40.89
C ASP A 142 -31.48 -7.39 41.55
N PRO A 143 -31.47 -7.73 42.86
CA PRO A 143 -32.58 -8.42 43.54
C PRO A 143 -33.84 -7.55 43.78
N TYR A 144 -33.91 -6.34 43.22
CA TYR A 144 -34.98 -5.37 43.45
C TYR A 144 -35.70 -4.88 42.18
N SER A 145 -35.51 -5.52 41.03
CA SER A 145 -36.27 -5.19 39.80
C SER A 145 -37.64 -5.88 39.78
N TYR A 146 -38.63 -5.27 40.46
CA TYR A 146 -40.07 -5.45 40.21
C TYR A 146 -40.68 -4.12 39.80
#